data_AF-A0A5D0V1C1-F1
#
_entry.id   AF-A0A5D0V1C1-F1
#
_cell.length_a   1.000
_cell.length_b   1.000
_cell.length_c   1.000
_cell.angle_alpha   90.00
_cell.angle_beta   90.00
_cell.angle_gamma   90.00
#
_symmetry.space_group_name_H-M   'P 1'
#
loop_
_entity.id
_entity.type
_entity.pdbx_description
1 polymer ?
#
loop_
_entity_poly.entity_id
_entity_poly.type
_entity_poly.pdbx_seq_one_letter_code
_entity_poly.pdbx_strand_id
1 'polypeptide(L)'
;MPEEIYRSAVRVLNSPARKTGGGGPRRSLLTGVATCANCGGPIRTAWRGRKGEQGSYAVYECKLKHCVSHRQDEADTMVSERVIRFLTAPQFAEAFEQSEDDLPVQQMRDELGSLRSRLDDLATDYAAGLVTRSQFLTASQTMRSRVDELEDQLSQLGSDSAVKGVTGMTDEQVRRHWDGLDVDRRRSLILAVVVSCRLRQKGRGVRRTDERHVDVLFRAGDPAKVASI
;
A
#
# COMPACT_ATOMS: atom_id res chain seq x y z
N MET A 1 -26.89 -7.39 -30.70
CA MET A 1 -25.65 -7.79 -30.00
C MET A 1 -25.42 -9.27 -30.23
N PRO A 2 -24.30 -9.69 -30.83
CA PRO A 2 -23.97 -11.10 -31.02
C PRO A 2 -23.84 -11.82 -29.67
N GLU A 3 -24.41 -13.02 -29.55
CA GLU A 3 -24.45 -13.84 -28.32
C GLU A 3 -23.04 -14.13 -27.76
N GLU A 4 -22.06 -14.25 -28.64
CA GLU A 4 -20.68 -14.52 -28.30
C GLU A 4 -20.02 -13.36 -27.54
N ILE A 5 -20.37 -12.11 -27.90
CA ILE A 5 -19.91 -10.91 -27.19
C ILE A 5 -20.62 -10.76 -25.85
N TYR A 6 -21.90 -11.16 -25.77
CA TYR A 6 -22.63 -11.19 -24.50
C TYR A 6 -22.00 -12.19 -23.52
N ARG A 7 -21.70 -13.41 -23.97
CA ARG A 7 -21.10 -14.46 -23.13
C ARG A 7 -19.66 -14.16 -22.72
N SER A 8 -18.86 -13.53 -23.60
CA SER A 8 -17.50 -13.10 -23.26
C SER A 8 -17.52 -11.99 -22.21
N ALA A 9 -18.41 -10.99 -22.36
CA ALA A 9 -18.60 -9.94 -21.37
C ALA A 9 -19.06 -10.51 -20.01
N VAL A 10 -20.02 -11.45 -20.00
CA VAL A 10 -20.50 -12.10 -18.77
C VAL A 10 -19.37 -12.88 -18.06
N ARG A 11 -18.48 -13.57 -18.79
CA ARG A 11 -17.30 -14.24 -18.19
C ARG A 11 -16.33 -13.25 -17.57
N VAL A 12 -16.04 -12.14 -18.24
CA VAL A 12 -15.14 -11.09 -17.73
C VAL A 12 -15.75 -10.41 -16.50
N LEU A 13 -17.05 -10.13 -16.52
CA LEU A 13 -17.76 -9.45 -15.43
C LEU A 13 -17.99 -10.34 -14.19
N ASN A 14 -18.09 -11.66 -14.36
CA ASN A 14 -18.32 -12.61 -13.26
C ASN A 14 -17.07 -13.40 -12.84
N SER A 15 -15.89 -13.07 -13.38
CA SER A 15 -14.64 -13.75 -13.01
C SER A 15 -14.32 -13.56 -11.51
N PRO A 16 -13.96 -14.62 -10.75
CA PRO A 16 -13.50 -14.51 -9.36
C PRO A 16 -12.21 -13.70 -9.21
N ALA A 17 -11.38 -13.64 -10.26
CA ALA A 17 -10.18 -12.81 -10.33
C ALA A 17 -10.50 -11.33 -10.65
N ARG A 18 -11.77 -11.02 -10.97
CA ARG A 18 -12.22 -9.64 -11.14
C ARG A 18 -12.08 -8.94 -9.79
N LYS A 19 -11.09 -8.04 -9.71
CA LYS A 19 -10.97 -7.10 -8.59
C LYS A 19 -12.18 -6.16 -8.62
N THR A 20 -13.26 -6.55 -7.94
CA THR A 20 -14.52 -5.79 -7.82
C THR A 20 -14.39 -4.55 -6.92
N GLY A 21 -13.21 -4.32 -6.33
CA GLY A 21 -12.88 -3.13 -5.56
C GLY A 21 -12.45 -1.95 -6.43
N GLY A 22 -13.42 -1.27 -7.04
CA GLY A 22 -13.39 0.13 -7.48
C GLY A 22 -12.06 0.68 -8.02
N GLY A 23 -11.86 0.56 -9.34
CA GLY A 23 -10.80 1.26 -10.09
C GLY A 23 -11.07 2.76 -10.29
N GLY A 24 -11.84 3.39 -9.40
CA GLY A 24 -11.96 4.84 -9.33
C GLY A 24 -10.87 5.43 -8.43
N PRO A 25 -10.56 6.73 -8.55
CA PRO A 25 -9.57 7.39 -7.71
C PRO A 25 -9.86 7.14 -6.23
N ARG A 26 -8.83 6.77 -5.47
CA ARG A 26 -9.02 6.41 -4.06
C ARG A 26 -9.36 7.67 -3.28
N ARG A 27 -10.50 7.65 -2.58
CA ARG A 27 -11.03 8.84 -1.88
C ARG A 27 -10.44 9.06 -0.48
N SER A 28 -9.66 8.11 0.04
CA SER A 28 -9.17 8.12 1.42
C SER A 28 -7.71 7.72 1.47
N LEU A 29 -6.93 8.44 2.27
CA LEU A 29 -5.49 8.24 2.38
C LEU A 29 -5.14 6.88 3.00
N LEU A 30 -5.83 6.46 4.07
CA LEU A 30 -5.38 5.32 4.89
C LEU A 30 -6.15 4.01 4.67
N THR A 31 -7.23 4.00 3.89
CA THR A 31 -7.94 2.74 3.60
C THR A 31 -7.05 1.78 2.82
N GLY A 32 -6.90 0.56 3.32
CA GLY A 32 -5.99 -0.43 2.74
C GLY A 32 -4.49 -0.13 2.94
N VAL A 33 -4.15 0.90 3.73
CA VAL A 33 -2.78 1.20 4.17
C VAL A 33 -2.66 0.97 5.67
N ALA A 34 -3.62 1.50 6.44
CA ALA A 34 -3.64 1.34 7.89
C ALA A 34 -4.31 0.03 8.32
N THR A 35 -3.80 -0.53 9.41
CA THR A 35 -4.34 -1.71 10.10
C THR A 35 -4.68 -1.38 11.56
N CYS A 36 -5.51 -2.21 12.19
CA CYS A 36 -5.84 -2.06 13.60
C CYS A 36 -4.72 -2.62 14.49
N ALA A 37 -4.16 -1.80 15.39
CA ALA A 37 -3.11 -2.24 16.30
C ALA A 37 -3.56 -3.35 17.28
N ASN A 38 -4.86 -3.46 17.56
CA ASN A 38 -5.39 -4.44 18.52
C ASN A 38 -5.66 -5.83 17.90
N CYS A 39 -6.12 -5.88 16.63
CA CYS A 39 -6.56 -7.14 16.02
C CYS A 39 -5.95 -7.41 14.63
N GLY A 40 -5.09 -6.54 14.12
CA GLY A 40 -4.51 -6.62 12.78
C GLY A 40 -5.49 -6.37 11.63
N GLY A 41 -6.79 -6.25 11.91
CA GLY A 41 -7.82 -6.12 10.89
C GLY A 41 -7.68 -4.85 10.03
N PRO A 42 -8.17 -4.89 8.78
CA PRO A 42 -8.09 -3.74 7.88
C PRO A 42 -8.96 -2.58 8.38
N ILE A 43 -8.49 -1.37 8.13
CA ILE A 43 -9.22 -0.13 8.38
C ILE A 43 -10.08 0.21 7.16
N ARG A 44 -11.34 0.59 7.42
CA ARG A 44 -12.29 1.08 6.42
C ARG A 44 -12.73 2.50 6.76
N THR A 45 -13.13 3.27 5.74
CA THR A 45 -13.86 4.52 5.95
C THR A 45 -15.34 4.23 6.27
N ALA A 46 -15.87 4.90 7.26
CA ALA A 46 -17.30 4.97 7.59
C ALA A 46 -17.70 6.43 7.85
N TRP A 47 -19.00 6.69 8.00
CA TRP A 47 -19.53 8.01 8.35
C TRP A 47 -20.16 7.96 9.74
N ARG A 48 -19.99 9.03 10.52
CA ARG A 48 -20.81 9.32 11.69
C ARG A 48 -21.84 10.37 11.25
N GLY A 49 -23.12 10.08 11.46
CA GLY A 49 -24.22 10.84 10.84
C GLY A 49 -24.46 10.46 9.37
N ARG A 50 -25.47 11.06 8.74
CA ARG A 50 -25.75 10.85 7.31
C ARG A 50 -24.83 11.76 6.49
N LYS A 51 -24.20 11.19 5.46
CA LYS A 51 -23.31 11.92 4.56
C LYS A 51 -24.03 13.13 3.97
N GLY A 52 -23.48 14.33 4.18
CA GLY A 52 -24.03 15.59 3.67
C GLY A 52 -24.88 16.37 4.67
N GLU A 53 -25.18 15.81 5.85
CA GLU A 53 -25.84 16.53 6.93
C GLU A 53 -24.84 17.33 7.78
N GLN A 54 -25.32 18.43 8.38
CA GLN A 54 -24.53 19.28 9.27
C GLN A 54 -24.08 18.48 10.50
N GLY A 55 -22.77 18.46 10.75
CA GLY A 55 -22.16 17.67 11.83
C GLY A 55 -21.80 16.23 11.46
N SER A 56 -22.07 15.79 10.22
CA SER A 56 -21.57 14.50 9.73
C SER A 56 -20.05 14.56 9.44
N TYR A 57 -19.34 13.48 9.76
CA TYR A 57 -17.90 13.39 9.50
C TYR A 57 -17.47 11.96 9.16
N ALA A 58 -16.42 11.86 8.34
CA ALA A 58 -15.82 10.58 7.99
C ALA A 58 -14.91 10.10 9.13
N VAL A 59 -14.91 8.78 9.33
CA VAL A 59 -14.07 8.09 10.31
C VAL A 59 -13.37 6.90 9.68
N TYR A 60 -12.17 6.62 10.16
CA TYR A 60 -11.53 5.33 9.98
C TYR A 60 -11.92 4.41 11.11
N GLU A 61 -12.43 3.23 10.79
CA GLU A 61 -12.80 2.23 11.78
C GLU A 61 -12.28 0.83 11.43
N CYS A 62 -12.01 0.03 12.46
CA CYS A 62 -11.65 -1.37 12.28
C CYS A 62 -12.83 -2.15 11.69
N LYS A 63 -12.63 -2.75 10.51
CA LYS A 63 -13.68 -3.50 9.80
C LYS A 63 -14.11 -4.77 10.54
N LEU A 64 -13.19 -5.43 11.26
CA LEU A 64 -13.43 -6.76 11.83
C LEU A 64 -14.16 -6.70 13.17
N LYS A 65 -13.53 -6.06 14.15
CA LYS A 65 -13.96 -6.08 15.56
C LYS A 65 -14.32 -4.71 16.11
N HIS A 66 -14.31 -3.68 15.27
CA HIS A 66 -14.59 -2.29 15.70
C HIS A 66 -13.70 -1.79 16.86
N CYS A 67 -12.49 -2.34 17.00
CA CYS A 67 -11.59 -2.01 18.11
C CYS A 67 -11.18 -0.53 18.16
N VAL A 68 -11.08 0.12 16.98
CA VAL A 68 -10.58 1.49 16.85
C VAL A 68 -11.49 2.30 15.93
N SER A 69 -11.62 3.59 16.24
CA SER A 69 -12.38 4.57 15.45
C SER A 69 -11.72 5.95 15.58
N HIS A 70 -11.21 6.48 14.48
CA HIS A 70 -10.57 7.80 14.40
C HIS A 70 -11.28 8.68 13.40
N ARG A 71 -11.32 10.00 13.63
CA ARG A 71 -11.77 10.89 12.55
C ARG A 71 -10.78 10.84 11.40
N GLN A 72 -11.31 10.86 10.18
CA GLN A 72 -10.49 10.65 8.98
C GLN A 72 -9.43 11.76 8.83
N ASP A 73 -9.87 13.01 8.97
CA ASP A 73 -9.03 14.20 8.91
C ASP A 73 -7.88 14.16 9.94
N GLU A 74 -8.19 13.87 11.20
CA GLU A 74 -7.17 13.83 12.25
C GLU A 74 -6.13 12.74 12.00
N ALA A 75 -6.55 11.54 11.61
CA ALA A 75 -5.62 10.44 11.32
C ALA A 75 -4.78 10.72 10.06
N ASP A 76 -5.40 11.28 9.01
CA ASP A 76 -4.71 11.67 7.78
C ASP A 76 -3.63 12.72 8.09
N THR A 77 -3.94 13.73 8.91
CA THR A 77 -2.97 14.73 9.35
C THR A 77 -1.81 14.09 10.13
N MET A 78 -2.09 13.24 11.13
CA MET A 78 -1.03 12.61 11.93
C MET A 78 -0.08 11.74 11.09
N VAL A 79 -0.60 10.99 10.12
CA VAL A 79 0.23 10.18 9.22
C VAL A 79 1.02 11.07 8.25
N SER A 80 0.36 12.07 7.66
CA SER A 80 1.01 12.99 6.72
C SER A 80 2.18 13.74 7.37
N GLU A 81 1.98 14.28 8.58
CA GLU A 81 3.03 14.98 9.32
C GLU A 81 4.26 14.10 9.58
N ARG A 82 4.04 12.84 9.95
CA ARG A 82 5.16 11.91 10.17
C ARG A 82 5.88 11.54 8.89
N VAL A 83 5.14 11.36 7.80
CA VAL A 83 5.73 11.07 6.48
C VAL A 83 6.55 12.26 6.01
N ILE A 84 6.04 13.49 6.12
CA ILE A 84 6.77 14.72 5.76
C ILE A 84 8.06 14.84 6.59
N ARG A 85 7.98 14.68 7.92
CA ARG A 85 9.17 14.68 8.80
C ARG A 85 10.18 13.60 8.45
N PHE A 86 9.71 12.43 8.01
CA PHE A 86 10.59 11.36 7.56
C PHE A 86 11.30 11.71 6.27
N LEU A 87 10.58 12.26 5.29
CA LEU A 87 11.12 12.68 4.00
C LEU A 87 12.16 13.82 4.13
N THR A 88 12.05 14.64 5.18
CA THR A 88 12.95 15.78 5.44
C THR A 88 14.07 15.43 6.42
N ALA A 89 14.10 14.20 6.95
CA ALA A 89 15.15 13.76 7.87
C ALA A 89 16.48 13.52 7.12
N PRO A 90 17.63 13.98 7.66
CA PRO A 90 18.94 13.81 7.01
C PRO A 90 19.28 12.34 6.70
N GLN A 91 19.01 11.44 7.64
CA GLN A 91 19.22 10.00 7.48
C GLN A 91 18.44 9.37 6.31
N PHE A 92 17.36 10.01 5.85
CA PHE A 92 16.59 9.53 4.71
C PHE A 92 17.21 9.96 3.37
N ALA A 93 17.74 11.18 3.28
CA ALA A 93 18.40 11.67 2.07
C ALA A 93 19.61 10.79 1.70
N GLU A 94 20.43 10.42 2.69
CA GLU A 94 21.62 9.58 2.49
C GLU A 94 21.29 8.16 2.01
N ALA A 95 20.17 7.59 2.45
CA ALA A 95 19.76 6.22 2.11
C ALA A 95 19.22 6.08 0.67
N PHE A 96 18.68 7.15 0.09
CA PHE A 96 18.02 7.12 -1.23
C PHE A 96 18.90 7.62 -2.39
N GLU A 97 19.93 8.43 -2.12
CA GLU A 97 20.91 8.84 -3.13
C GLU A 97 21.71 7.66 -3.74
N GLN A 98 21.73 6.49 -3.09
CA GLN A 98 22.50 5.31 -3.51
C GLN A 98 21.78 4.39 -4.50
N SER A 99 20.56 4.72 -4.95
CA SER A 99 19.73 3.86 -5.81
C SER A 99 19.73 4.34 -7.28
N GLU A 100 20.79 4.04 -8.04
CA GLU A 100 20.86 4.28 -9.49
C GLU A 100 20.67 2.98 -10.28
N ASP A 101 19.52 2.81 -10.95
CA ASP A 101 19.43 2.48 -12.39
C ASP A 101 17.98 2.12 -12.82
N ASP A 102 17.49 2.75 -13.91
CA ASP A 102 16.15 2.51 -14.49
C ASP A 102 16.13 1.35 -15.53
N LEU A 103 17.29 1.00 -16.11
CA LEU A 103 17.42 -0.11 -17.08
C LEU A 103 17.04 -1.52 -16.51
N PRO A 104 17.39 -1.85 -15.25
CA PRO A 104 17.02 -3.11 -14.59
C PRO A 104 15.51 -3.33 -14.44
N VAL A 105 14.72 -2.25 -14.34
CA VAL A 105 13.27 -2.32 -14.04
C VAL A 105 12.50 -3.04 -15.15
N GLN A 106 12.81 -2.76 -16.42
CA GLN A 106 12.10 -3.37 -17.54
C GLN A 106 12.43 -4.87 -17.65
N GLN A 107 13.69 -5.24 -17.44
CA GLN A 107 14.13 -6.64 -17.42
C GLN A 107 13.44 -7.43 -16.30
N MET A 108 13.30 -6.85 -15.10
CA MET A 108 12.58 -7.47 -13.99
C MET A 108 11.09 -7.68 -14.29
N ARG A 109 10.44 -6.72 -14.99
CA ARG A 109 9.04 -6.86 -15.42
C ARG A 109 8.85 -7.96 -16.46
N ASP A 110 9.78 -8.05 -17.41
CA ASP A 110 9.76 -9.09 -18.44
C ASP A 110 9.99 -10.48 -17.82
N GLU A 111 10.91 -10.60 -16.85
CA GLU A 111 11.15 -11.83 -16.08
C GLU A 111 9.90 -12.24 -15.27
N LEU A 112 9.22 -11.30 -14.61
CA LEU A 112 7.95 -11.57 -13.92
C LEU A 112 6.86 -12.08 -14.86
N GLY A 113 6.71 -11.47 -16.03
CA GLY A 113 5.77 -11.93 -17.06
C GLY A 113 6.06 -13.37 -17.49
N SER A 114 7.33 -13.68 -17.74
CA SER A 114 7.81 -15.01 -18.11
C SER A 114 7.55 -16.06 -17.02
N LEU A 115 7.87 -15.75 -15.75
CA LEU A 115 7.64 -16.66 -14.62
C LEU A 115 6.17 -16.96 -14.39
N ARG A 116 5.30 -15.96 -14.52
CA ARG A 116 3.84 -16.15 -14.40
C ARG A 116 3.30 -17.05 -15.52
N SER A 117 3.73 -16.83 -16.77
CA SER A 117 3.37 -17.70 -17.89
C SER A 117 3.81 -19.15 -17.63
N ARG A 118 5.05 -19.35 -17.16
CA ARG A 118 5.56 -20.69 -16.85
C ARG A 118 4.82 -21.39 -15.71
N LEU A 119 4.33 -20.65 -14.72
CA LEU A 119 3.48 -21.21 -13.66
C LEU A 119 2.13 -21.68 -14.21
N ASP A 120 1.55 -20.95 -15.16
CA ASP A 120 0.30 -21.33 -15.84
C ASP A 120 0.49 -22.55 -16.76
N ASP A 121 1.61 -22.58 -17.51
CA ASP A 121 2.00 -23.73 -18.34
C ASP A 121 2.21 -24.98 -17.47
N LEU A 122 2.93 -24.85 -16.35
CA LEU A 122 3.17 -25.93 -15.40
C LEU A 122 1.86 -26.49 -14.79
N ALA A 123 0.87 -25.63 -14.56
CA ALA A 123 -0.46 -26.07 -14.12
C ALA A 123 -1.20 -26.87 -15.20
N THR A 124 -1.06 -26.47 -16.46
CA THR A 124 -1.63 -27.17 -17.61
C THR A 124 -0.97 -28.54 -17.80
N ASP A 125 0.37 -28.60 -17.73
CA ASP A 125 1.13 -29.85 -17.87
C ASP A 125 0.81 -30.86 -16.74
N TYR A 126 0.63 -30.37 -15.52
CA TYR A 126 0.18 -31.21 -14.40
C TYR A 126 -1.23 -31.76 -14.64
N ALA A 127 -2.15 -30.94 -15.13
CA ALA A 127 -3.51 -31.38 -15.45
C ALA A 127 -3.53 -32.40 -16.61
N ALA A 128 -2.60 -32.29 -17.55
CA ALA A 128 -2.40 -33.26 -18.63
C ALA A 128 -1.67 -34.55 -18.18
N GLY A 129 -1.21 -34.62 -16.93
CA GLY A 129 -0.49 -35.78 -16.40
C GLY A 129 0.96 -35.90 -16.89
N LEU A 130 1.51 -34.85 -17.50
CA LEU A 130 2.89 -34.82 -18.00
C LEU A 130 3.91 -34.61 -16.89
N VAL A 131 3.48 -34.07 -15.74
CA VAL A 131 4.32 -33.73 -14.60
C VAL A 131 3.76 -34.38 -13.34
N THR A 132 4.64 -34.98 -12.53
CA THR A 132 4.25 -35.56 -11.25
C THR A 132 3.97 -34.49 -10.20
N ARG A 133 3.20 -34.83 -9.16
CA ARG A 133 2.90 -33.90 -8.06
C ARG A 133 4.17 -33.35 -7.37
N SER A 134 5.19 -34.17 -7.17
CA SER A 134 6.44 -33.72 -6.54
C SER A 134 7.17 -32.70 -7.42
N GLN A 135 7.27 -32.96 -8.72
CA GLN A 135 7.87 -32.04 -9.69
C GLN A 135 7.10 -30.72 -9.77
N PHE A 136 5.77 -30.76 -9.80
CA PHE A 136 4.92 -29.57 -9.79
C PHE A 136 5.17 -28.71 -8.54
N LEU A 137 5.19 -29.32 -7.35
CA LEU A 137 5.41 -28.59 -6.10
C LEU A 137 6.79 -27.94 -6.08
N THR A 138 7.85 -28.67 -6.41
CA THR A 138 9.21 -28.13 -6.43
C THR A 138 9.35 -26.97 -7.42
N ALA A 139 8.93 -27.16 -8.68
CA ALA A 139 9.05 -26.14 -9.71
C ALA A 139 8.19 -24.90 -9.38
N SER A 140 6.95 -25.10 -8.94
CA SER A 140 6.06 -23.98 -8.60
C SER A 140 6.52 -23.21 -7.36
N GLN A 141 7.13 -23.88 -6.37
CA GLN A 141 7.71 -23.20 -5.21
C GLN A 141 8.89 -22.33 -5.63
N THR A 142 9.85 -22.86 -6.40
CA THR A 142 11.01 -22.10 -6.87
C THR A 142 10.59 -20.87 -7.68
N MET A 143 9.66 -21.03 -8.62
CA MET A 143 9.19 -19.91 -9.44
C MET A 143 8.43 -18.86 -8.63
N ARG A 144 7.59 -19.28 -7.66
CA ARG A 144 6.89 -18.33 -6.77
C ARG A 144 7.86 -17.55 -5.90
N SER A 145 8.87 -18.19 -5.31
CA SER A 145 9.88 -17.48 -4.52
C SER A 145 10.63 -16.44 -5.34
N ARG A 146 10.94 -16.73 -6.62
CA ARG A 146 11.55 -15.76 -7.52
C ARG A 146 10.60 -14.61 -7.90
N VAL A 147 9.31 -14.90 -8.08
CA VAL A 147 8.29 -13.88 -8.30
C VAL A 147 8.22 -12.94 -7.10
N ASP A 148 8.16 -13.48 -5.88
CA ASP A 148 8.11 -12.69 -4.64
C ASP A 148 9.34 -11.79 -4.52
N GLU A 149 10.55 -12.31 -4.79
CA GLU A 149 11.80 -11.55 -4.79
C GLU A 149 11.80 -10.38 -5.80
N LEU A 150 11.37 -10.63 -7.04
CA LEU A 150 11.32 -9.61 -8.09
C LEU A 150 10.24 -8.55 -7.81
N GLU A 151 9.09 -8.95 -7.26
CA GLU A 151 8.05 -8.02 -6.85
C GLU A 151 8.55 -7.11 -5.71
N ASP A 152 9.30 -7.66 -4.76
CA ASP A 152 9.93 -6.90 -3.68
C ASP A 152 10.95 -5.89 -4.23
N GLN A 153 11.84 -6.31 -5.15
CA GLN A 153 12.82 -5.42 -5.80
C GLN A 153 12.15 -4.30 -6.60
N LEU A 154 11.13 -4.61 -7.41
CA LEU A 154 10.38 -3.60 -8.15
C LEU A 154 9.62 -2.64 -7.23
N SER A 155 9.14 -3.13 -6.09
CA SER A 155 8.49 -2.27 -5.09
C SER A 155 9.47 -1.26 -4.50
N GLN A 156 10.74 -1.66 -4.28
CA GLN A 156 11.79 -0.78 -3.78
C GLN A 156 12.14 0.30 -4.81
N LEU A 157 12.41 -0.10 -6.06
CA LEU A 157 12.72 0.85 -7.14
C LEU A 157 11.58 1.84 -7.43
N GLY A 158 10.32 1.37 -7.42
CA GLY A 158 9.16 2.24 -7.55
C GLY A 158 9.02 3.23 -6.38
N SER A 159 9.40 2.81 -5.18
CA SER A 159 9.46 3.66 -3.99
C SER A 159 10.52 4.75 -4.15
N ASP A 160 11.70 4.40 -4.67
CA ASP A 160 12.81 5.33 -4.93
C ASP A 160 12.40 6.42 -5.91
N SER A 161 11.69 6.08 -6.99
CA SER A 161 11.22 7.06 -7.98
C SER A 161 10.25 8.11 -7.41
N ALA A 162 9.35 7.69 -6.50
CA ALA A 162 8.41 8.60 -5.85
C ALA A 162 9.13 9.54 -4.88
N VAL A 163 10.19 9.03 -4.23
CA VAL A 163 11.00 9.74 -3.25
C VAL A 163 11.99 10.72 -3.88
N LYS A 164 12.63 10.37 -5.01
CA LYS A 164 13.58 11.26 -5.73
C LYS A 164 13.00 12.63 -6.08
N GLY A 165 11.68 12.72 -6.27
CA GLY A 165 11.00 13.99 -6.53
C GLY A 165 10.96 14.96 -5.34
N VAL A 166 11.31 14.51 -4.12
CA VAL A 166 11.28 15.30 -2.88
C VAL A 166 12.60 15.29 -2.10
N THR A 167 13.60 14.50 -2.52
CA THR A 167 14.94 14.49 -1.91
C THR A 167 15.63 15.85 -2.08
N GLY A 168 16.26 16.35 -1.01
CA GLY A 168 16.97 17.64 -1.00
C GLY A 168 16.08 18.88 -0.82
N MET A 169 14.76 18.71 -0.65
CA MET A 169 13.83 19.79 -0.34
C MET A 169 13.83 20.15 1.16
N THR A 170 13.59 21.42 1.49
CA THR A 170 13.31 21.84 2.87
C THR A 170 11.95 21.35 3.35
N ASP A 171 11.71 21.37 4.68
CA ASP A 171 10.42 20.97 5.25
C ASP A 171 9.23 21.74 4.66
N GLU A 172 9.38 23.06 4.46
CA GLU A 172 8.37 23.89 3.82
C GLU A 172 8.13 23.53 2.35
N GLN A 173 9.18 23.13 1.63
CA GLN A 173 9.07 22.71 0.24
C GLN A 173 8.35 21.36 0.12
N VAL A 174 8.68 20.39 0.98
CA VAL A 174 8.00 19.08 1.03
C VAL A 174 6.54 19.25 1.43
N ARG A 175 6.22 20.09 2.42
CA ARG A 175 4.82 20.40 2.80
C ARG A 175 4.03 20.98 1.64
N ARG A 176 4.58 22.00 0.96
CA ARG A 176 3.93 22.61 -0.20
C ARG A 176 3.72 21.61 -1.33
N HIS A 177 4.71 20.75 -1.57
CA HIS A 177 4.60 19.69 -2.56
C HIS A 177 3.48 18.72 -2.19
N TRP A 178 3.51 18.20 -0.95
CA TRP A 178 2.50 17.28 -0.40
C TRP A 178 1.07 17.83 -0.52
N ASP A 179 0.87 19.10 -0.16
CA ASP A 179 -0.44 19.76 -0.21
C ASP A 179 -0.97 19.90 -1.65
N GLY A 180 -0.08 20.03 -2.64
CA GLY A 180 -0.42 20.05 -4.06
C GLY A 180 -0.71 18.66 -4.67
N LEU A 181 -0.36 17.56 -3.99
CA LEU A 181 -0.59 16.21 -4.49
C LEU A 181 -2.05 15.77 -4.31
N ASP A 182 -2.55 15.03 -5.31
CA ASP A 182 -3.78 14.26 -5.16
C ASP A 182 -3.61 13.09 -4.17
N VAL A 183 -4.73 12.49 -3.75
CA VAL A 183 -4.74 11.41 -2.76
C VAL A 183 -3.98 10.18 -3.25
N ASP A 184 -4.03 9.87 -4.54
CA ASP A 184 -3.36 8.70 -5.09
C ASP A 184 -1.83 8.88 -5.04
N ARG A 185 -1.31 10.06 -5.39
CA ARG A 185 0.12 10.40 -5.29
C ARG A 185 0.61 10.44 -3.84
N ARG A 186 -0.17 11.02 -2.91
CA ARG A 186 0.16 10.97 -1.47
C ARG A 186 0.24 9.53 -0.97
N ARG A 187 -0.68 8.66 -1.41
CA ARG A 187 -0.65 7.23 -1.07
C ARG A 187 0.57 6.52 -1.64
N SER A 188 0.96 6.83 -2.88
CA SER A 188 2.17 6.26 -3.47
C SER A 188 3.40 6.61 -2.64
N LEU A 189 3.54 7.87 -2.20
CA LEU A 189 4.60 8.28 -1.28
C LEU A 189 4.54 7.54 0.06
N ILE A 190 3.35 7.39 0.66
CA ILE A 190 3.19 6.64 1.91
C ILE A 190 3.63 5.20 1.74
N LEU A 191 3.16 4.50 0.70
CA LEU A 191 3.50 3.10 0.43
C LEU A 191 5.00 2.92 0.10
N ALA A 192 5.61 3.96 -0.45
CA ALA A 192 7.04 3.98 -0.72
C ALA A 192 7.86 3.97 0.57
N VAL A 193 7.47 4.76 1.58
CA VAL A 193 8.30 4.95 2.78
C VAL A 193 7.83 4.21 4.03
N VAL A 194 6.54 3.83 4.10
CA VAL A 194 5.92 3.21 5.29
C VAL A 194 5.83 1.69 5.14
N VAL A 195 6.45 0.97 6.06
CA VAL A 195 6.36 -0.50 6.21
C VAL A 195 5.05 -0.89 6.87
N SER A 196 4.67 -0.18 7.93
CA SER A 196 3.38 -0.44 8.59
C SER A 196 2.79 0.82 9.19
N CYS A 197 1.47 0.97 9.06
CA CYS A 197 0.69 2.02 9.70
C CYS A 197 -0.39 1.35 10.57
N ARG A 198 -0.33 1.51 11.89
CA ARG A 198 -1.27 0.89 12.82
C ARG A 198 -2.01 1.95 13.64
N LEU A 199 -3.34 1.86 13.66
CA LEU A 199 -4.18 2.73 14.50
C LEU A 199 -4.44 2.06 15.85
N ARG A 200 -4.09 2.75 16.94
CA ARG A 200 -4.28 2.29 18.32
C ARG A 200 -5.60 2.80 18.90
N GLN A 201 -6.12 2.06 19.86
CA GLN A 201 -7.36 2.42 20.52
C GLN A 201 -7.24 3.75 21.29
N LYS A 202 -8.25 4.61 21.15
CA LYS A 202 -8.38 5.80 21.98
C LYS A 202 -8.79 5.41 23.40
N GLY A 203 -8.17 6.04 24.39
CA GLY A 203 -8.59 5.91 25.79
C GLY A 203 -10.05 6.34 26.00
N ARG A 204 -10.66 5.87 27.09
CA ARG A 204 -12.05 6.23 27.41
C ARG A 204 -12.19 7.75 27.55
N GLY A 205 -13.18 8.34 26.86
CA GLY A 205 -13.43 9.78 26.89
C GLY A 205 -12.55 10.62 25.95
N VAL A 206 -11.55 10.02 25.29
CA VAL A 206 -10.67 10.74 24.36
C VAL A 206 -11.36 10.92 23.01
N ARG A 207 -11.66 12.19 22.67
CA ARG A 207 -12.34 12.53 21.41
C ARG A 207 -11.36 12.72 20.26
N ARG A 208 -10.27 13.45 20.49
CA ARG A 208 -9.24 13.81 19.49
C ARG A 208 -8.24 12.67 19.29
N THR A 209 -7.85 12.45 18.05
CA THR A 209 -6.72 11.59 17.67
C THR A 209 -5.43 12.40 17.79
N ASP A 210 -4.46 11.86 18.52
CA ASP A 210 -3.12 12.42 18.66
C ASP A 210 -2.05 11.43 18.18
N GLU A 211 -0.79 11.85 18.22
CA GLU A 211 0.37 11.08 17.78
C GLU A 211 0.47 9.69 18.43
N ARG A 212 0.04 9.53 19.68
CA ARG A 212 0.13 8.24 20.41
C ARG A 212 -0.85 7.21 19.89
N HIS A 213 -1.81 7.62 19.06
CA HIS A 213 -2.85 6.74 18.53
C HIS A 213 -2.53 6.21 17.13
N VAL A 214 -1.42 6.66 16.54
CA VAL A 214 -0.96 6.20 15.25
C VAL A 214 0.44 5.65 15.47
N ASP A 215 0.72 4.44 15.04
CA ASP A 215 2.07 3.87 15.00
C ASP A 215 2.48 3.76 13.54
N VAL A 216 3.55 4.44 13.12
CA VAL A 216 4.08 4.37 11.76
C VAL A 216 5.49 3.81 11.82
N LEU A 217 5.76 2.77 11.06
CA LEU A 217 7.10 2.21 10.88
C LEU A 217 7.57 2.52 9.47
N PHE A 218 8.75 3.13 9.34
CA PHE A 218 9.34 3.50 8.06
C PHE A 218 10.40 2.49 7.60
N ARG A 219 10.66 2.42 6.29
CA ARG A 219 11.62 1.47 5.69
C ARG A 219 13.05 1.67 6.18
N ALA A 220 13.46 2.91 6.47
CA ALA A 220 14.80 3.24 6.99
C ALA A 220 14.87 3.34 8.53
N GLY A 221 13.86 2.83 9.25
CA GLY A 221 13.71 3.04 10.70
C GLY A 221 13.03 4.37 11.06
N ASP A 222 12.49 4.47 12.27
CA ASP A 222 11.75 5.65 12.72
C ASP A 222 12.71 6.77 13.18
N PRO A 223 12.76 7.93 12.50
CA PRO A 223 13.64 9.03 12.87
C PRO A 223 13.32 9.59 14.26
N ALA A 224 12.07 9.41 14.74
CA ALA A 224 11.66 9.87 16.07
C ALA A 224 12.24 9.02 17.22
N LYS A 225 12.78 7.83 16.94
CA LYS A 225 13.44 6.98 17.96
C LYS A 225 14.94 7.20 18.09
N VAL A 226 15.58 7.85 17.11
CA VAL A 226 17.05 8.04 17.09
C VAL A 226 17.46 9.31 17.84
N ALA A 227 16.58 10.30 17.95
CA ALA A 227 16.84 11.57 18.64
C ALA A 227 16.77 11.51 20.19
N SER A 228 16.90 10.34 20.80
CA SER A 228 16.87 10.16 22.27
C SER A 228 18.02 9.30 22.82
N ILE A 229 19.15 9.28 22.11
CA ILE A 229 20.42 8.73 22.62
C ILE A 229 21.44 9.85 22.64
#